data_AF-A0A6A1TQI8-F1
#
_entry.id   AF-A0A6A1TQI8-F1
#
_cell.length_a   1.000
_cell.length_b   1.000
_cell.length_c   1.000
_cell.angle_alpha   90.00
_cell.angle_beta   90.00
_cell.angle_gamma   90.00
#
_symmetry.space_group_name_H-M   'P 1'
#
loop_
_entity.id
_entity.type
_entity.pdbx_description
1 polymer ?
#
loop_
_entity_poly.entity_id
_entity_poly.type
_entity_poly.pdbx_seq_one_letter_code
_entity_poly.pdbx_strand_id
1 'polypeptide(L)'
;MSFRLEQANTAQEKLLYDVRGSFVTARPDVPKGLVIATDMLVDEAIRATTRSIALPRTIISVRIDEMSHMPMLIGSRHEAKVTVQAISVNTGEPIARGTFKTSIYLLDGDTADRDLAEKIADRIASEFRLDGQRRPTMATALFP
;
A
#
# COMPACT_ATOMS: atom_id res chain seq x y z
N MET A 1 -39.50 -26.36 9.16
CA MET A 1 -38.37 -26.36 8.22
C MET A 1 -37.45 -25.20 8.58
N SER A 2 -36.35 -25.48 9.27
CA SER A 2 -35.38 -24.46 9.72
C SER A 2 -34.49 -24.05 8.57
N PHE A 3 -34.57 -22.77 8.17
CA PHE A 3 -33.61 -22.13 7.28
C PHE A 3 -32.36 -21.80 8.10
N ARG A 4 -31.20 -22.33 7.71
CA ARG A 4 -29.90 -21.93 8.25
C ARG A 4 -28.88 -21.89 7.12
N LEU A 5 -27.96 -20.92 7.26
CA LEU A 5 -26.89 -20.45 6.37
C LEU A 5 -27.38 -19.50 5.26
N GLU A 6 -26.78 -18.32 5.08
CA GLU A 6 -25.36 -18.01 5.30
C GLU A 6 -25.13 -16.92 6.36
N GLN A 7 -24.11 -17.13 7.19
CA GLN A 7 -23.50 -16.06 7.95
C GLN A 7 -23.08 -14.99 6.95
N ALA A 8 -23.57 -13.76 7.13
CA ALA A 8 -23.06 -12.58 6.47
C ALA A 8 -21.61 -12.35 6.89
N ASN A 9 -20.70 -13.15 6.34
CA ASN A 9 -19.26 -12.94 6.34
C ASN A 9 -18.86 -11.93 5.25
N THR A 10 -19.86 -11.23 4.68
CA THR A 10 -19.81 -10.28 3.57
C THR A 10 -19.11 -8.96 3.91
N ALA A 11 -18.75 -8.71 5.16
CA ALA A 11 -17.89 -7.57 5.52
C ALA A 11 -16.39 -7.89 5.42
N GLN A 12 -16.03 -9.18 5.29
CA GLN A 12 -14.65 -9.66 5.43
C GLN A 12 -14.22 -10.61 4.30
N GLU A 13 -15.04 -10.76 3.25
CA GLU A 13 -14.55 -11.10 1.91
C GLU A 13 -13.68 -9.96 1.39
N LYS A 14 -12.45 -10.02 1.91
CA LYS A 14 -11.20 -9.42 1.45
C LYS A 14 -11.30 -8.79 0.08
N LEU A 15 -10.77 -7.57 -0.04
CA LEU A 15 -10.36 -6.85 -1.25
C LEU A 15 -9.30 -7.67 -2.05
N LEU A 16 -9.62 -8.92 -2.38
CA LEU A 16 -8.78 -9.84 -3.10
C LEU A 16 -9.04 -9.60 -4.57
N TYR A 17 -8.35 -8.60 -5.10
CA TYR A 17 -8.38 -8.27 -6.50
C TYR A 17 -7.14 -8.81 -7.22
N ASP A 18 -7.32 -9.04 -8.52
CA ASP A 18 -6.21 -9.21 -9.44
C ASP A 18 -5.77 -7.83 -9.91
N VAL A 19 -4.86 -7.22 -9.12
CA VAL A 19 -4.32 -5.89 -9.40
C VAL A 19 -3.34 -6.01 -10.57
N ARG A 20 -3.61 -5.27 -11.66
CA ARG A 20 -2.85 -5.32 -12.91
C ARG A 20 -1.90 -4.14 -13.11
N GLY A 21 -2.02 -3.13 -12.27
CA GLY A 21 -1.17 -1.95 -12.30
C GLY A 21 -1.59 -0.93 -11.26
N SER A 22 -0.71 0.03 -11.04
CA SER A 22 -0.93 1.18 -10.16
C SER A 22 -0.57 2.47 -10.86
N PHE A 23 -1.12 3.57 -10.36
CA PHE A 23 -0.61 4.90 -10.65
C PHE A 23 -0.58 5.73 -9.38
N VAL A 24 0.55 6.37 -9.10
CA VAL A 24 0.71 7.24 -7.93
C VAL A 24 0.64 8.70 -8.35
N THR A 25 -0.22 9.45 -7.68
CA THR A 25 -0.40 10.89 -7.84
C THR A 25 -0.25 11.57 -6.49
N ALA A 26 -0.01 12.86 -6.49
CA ALA A 26 0.08 13.63 -5.25
C ALA A 26 -0.31 15.09 -5.47
N ARG A 27 -0.54 15.80 -4.37
CA ARG A 27 -0.65 17.26 -4.41
C ARG A 27 0.72 17.91 -4.70
N PRO A 28 0.75 19.16 -5.21
CA PRO A 28 2.01 19.82 -5.60
C PRO A 28 3.02 20.04 -4.46
N ASP A 29 2.55 20.05 -3.22
CA ASP A 29 3.34 20.21 -1.99
C ASP A 29 4.01 18.92 -1.51
N VAL A 30 3.71 17.78 -2.14
CA VAL A 30 4.32 16.50 -1.81
C VAL A 30 5.66 16.34 -2.54
N PRO A 31 6.75 15.93 -1.86
CA PRO A 31 8.05 15.70 -2.49
C PRO A 31 7.97 14.70 -3.65
N LYS A 32 8.62 15.02 -4.77
CA LYS A 32 8.67 14.13 -5.95
C LYS A 32 9.32 12.78 -5.64
N GLY A 33 10.32 12.77 -4.76
CA GLY A 33 11.03 11.57 -4.33
C GLY A 33 10.07 10.54 -3.71
N LEU A 34 9.19 10.99 -2.81
CA LEU A 34 8.16 10.16 -2.20
C LEU A 34 7.21 9.55 -3.23
N VAL A 35 6.74 10.34 -4.21
CA VAL A 35 5.84 9.87 -5.27
C VAL A 35 6.50 8.78 -6.12
N ILE A 36 7.71 9.06 -6.61
CA ILE A 36 8.47 8.15 -7.47
C ILE A 36 8.79 6.85 -6.73
N ALA A 37 9.27 6.95 -5.49
CA ALA A 37 9.59 5.77 -4.69
C ALA A 37 8.35 4.91 -4.40
N THR A 38 7.21 5.55 -4.09
CA THR A 38 5.95 4.82 -3.84
C THR A 38 5.49 4.10 -5.09
N ASP A 39 5.56 4.75 -6.26
CA ASP A 39 5.16 4.16 -7.54
C ASP A 39 5.99 2.91 -7.88
N MET A 40 7.31 3.01 -7.77
CA MET A 40 8.23 1.89 -8.01
C MET A 40 7.95 0.71 -7.08
N LEU A 41 7.79 0.97 -5.78
CA LEU A 41 7.60 -0.08 -4.77
C LEU A 41 6.25 -0.78 -4.91
N VAL A 42 5.19 -0.04 -5.24
CA VAL A 42 3.87 -0.62 -5.46
C VAL A 42 3.83 -1.42 -6.76
N ASP A 43 4.43 -0.91 -7.85
CA ASP A 43 4.54 -1.65 -9.11
C ASP A 43 5.33 -2.95 -8.93
N GLU A 44 6.43 -2.91 -8.18
CA GLU A 44 7.21 -4.11 -7.83
C GLU A 44 6.37 -5.15 -7.08
N ALA A 45 5.62 -4.73 -6.06
CA ALA A 45 4.74 -5.64 -5.30
C ALA A 45 3.64 -6.24 -6.18
N ILE A 46 3.07 -5.45 -7.10
CA ILE A 46 2.07 -5.94 -8.06
C ILE A 46 2.69 -7.01 -8.97
N ARG A 47 3.85 -6.73 -9.57
CA ARG A 47 4.52 -7.66 -10.49
C ARG A 47 4.96 -8.96 -9.83
N ALA A 48 5.38 -8.89 -8.56
CA ALA A 48 5.75 -10.07 -7.78
C ALA A 48 4.53 -10.92 -7.39
N THR A 49 3.32 -10.35 -7.39
CA THR A 49 2.10 -11.06 -7.01
C THR A 49 1.62 -11.99 -8.11
N THR A 50 1.49 -13.27 -7.79
CA THR A 50 0.83 -14.23 -8.68
C THR A 50 -0.47 -14.73 -8.06
N ARG A 51 -1.53 -14.82 -8.87
CA ARG A 51 -2.84 -15.32 -8.44
C ARG A 51 -3.11 -16.65 -9.12
N SER A 52 -3.37 -17.69 -8.32
CA SER A 52 -3.73 -19.03 -8.81
C SER A 52 -5.21 -19.17 -9.14
N ILE A 53 -6.04 -18.24 -8.67
CA ILE A 53 -7.49 -18.22 -8.91
C ILE A 53 -7.87 -16.98 -9.73
N ALA A 54 -8.90 -17.12 -10.55
CA ALA A 54 -9.46 -16.00 -11.30
C ALA A 54 -10.16 -15.03 -10.33
N LEU A 55 -9.68 -13.80 -10.28
CA LEU A 55 -10.24 -12.72 -9.45
C LEU A 55 -10.66 -11.54 -10.33
N PRO A 56 -11.54 -10.65 -9.83
CA PRO A 56 -11.87 -9.42 -10.54
C PRO A 56 -10.62 -8.59 -10.82
N ARG A 57 -10.42 -8.22 -12.09
CA ARG A 57 -9.27 -7.44 -12.55
C ARG A 57 -9.43 -5.97 -12.18
N THR A 58 -8.41 -5.40 -11.56
CA THR A 58 -8.42 -4.01 -11.11
C THR A 58 -7.11 -3.30 -11.40
N ILE A 59 -7.16 -1.98 -11.45
CA ILE A 59 -6.01 -1.10 -11.29
C ILE A 59 -6.18 -0.29 -10.01
N ILE A 60 -5.08 0.12 -9.38
CA ILE A 60 -5.14 0.96 -8.19
C ILE A 60 -4.66 2.39 -8.47
N SER A 61 -5.49 3.35 -8.08
CA SER A 61 -5.14 4.77 -8.01
C SER A 61 -4.63 5.05 -6.61
N VAL A 62 -3.40 5.54 -6.47
CA VAL A 62 -2.86 5.98 -5.19
C VAL A 62 -2.69 7.49 -5.26
N ARG A 63 -3.23 8.19 -4.27
CA ARG A 63 -3.12 9.63 -4.14
C ARG A 63 -2.53 9.97 -2.79
N ILE A 64 -1.35 10.59 -2.78
CA ILE A 64 -0.76 11.17 -1.58
C ILE A 64 -1.41 12.55 -1.38
N ASP A 65 -2.34 12.61 -0.42
CA ASP A 65 -3.18 13.77 -0.19
C ASP A 65 -2.44 14.86 0.57
N GLU A 66 -1.66 14.48 1.59
CA GLU A 66 -0.97 15.41 2.48
C GLU A 66 0.35 14.76 2.90
N MET A 67 1.41 15.57 3.01
CA MET A 67 2.67 15.20 3.64
C MET A 67 2.99 16.26 4.69
N SER A 68 3.37 15.83 5.88
CA SER A 68 3.75 16.72 6.98
C SER A 68 5.08 16.28 7.57
N HIS A 69 5.87 17.27 7.96
CA HIS A 69 7.14 17.12 8.64
C HIS A 69 7.09 17.86 9.96
N MET A 70 7.35 17.15 11.05
CA MET A 70 7.34 17.68 12.40
C MET A 70 8.70 17.44 13.06
N PRO A 71 9.53 18.48 13.26
CA PRO A 71 10.77 18.35 14.02
C PRO A 71 10.45 18.05 15.49
N MET A 72 11.26 17.21 16.12
CA MET A 72 11.14 16.82 17.53
C MET A 72 12.40 17.20 18.30
N LEU A 73 12.36 17.10 19.64
CA LEU A 73 13.56 17.32 20.48
C LEU A 73 14.72 16.41 20.04
N ILE A 74 14.41 15.23 19.53
CA ILE A 74 15.35 14.29 18.92
C ILE A 74 14.70 13.77 17.64
N GLY A 75 15.32 14.06 16.49
CA GLY A 75 14.88 13.59 15.18
C GLY A 75 13.67 14.33 14.61
N SER A 76 12.99 13.67 13.68
CA SER A 76 11.79 14.18 13.00
C SER A 76 10.73 13.10 12.83
N ARG A 77 9.47 13.53 12.74
CA ARG A 77 8.34 12.69 12.32
C ARG A 77 7.89 13.14 10.94
N HIS A 78 7.81 12.20 10.01
CA HIS A 78 7.23 12.42 8.70
C HIS A 78 5.92 11.64 8.63
N GLU A 79 4.83 12.29 8.25
CA GLU A 79 3.50 11.67 8.12
C GLU A 79 2.92 11.95 6.74
N ALA A 80 2.31 10.93 6.14
CA ALA A 80 1.55 11.04 4.90
C ALA A 80 0.12 10.54 5.09
N LYS A 81 -0.83 11.25 4.47
CA LYS A 81 -2.20 10.80 4.28
C LYS A 81 -2.35 10.34 2.84
N VAL A 82 -2.86 9.13 2.67
CA VAL A 82 -2.94 8.47 1.36
C VAL A 82 -4.36 7.98 1.14
N THR A 83 -4.91 8.28 -0.03
CA THR A 83 -6.17 7.72 -0.53
C THR A 83 -5.86 6.74 -1.65
N VAL A 84 -6.44 5.55 -1.57
CA VAL A 84 -6.31 4.50 -2.58
C VAL A 84 -7.68 4.15 -3.13
N GLN A 85 -7.79 4.00 -4.45
CA GLN A 85 -9.00 3.53 -5.12
C GLN A 85 -8.70 2.32 -5.98
N ALA A 86 -9.51 1.26 -5.84
CA ALA A 86 -9.52 0.16 -6.79
C ALA A 86 -10.52 0.47 -7.90
N ILE A 87 -10.08 0.34 -9.14
CA ILE A 87 -10.87 0.63 -10.34
C ILE A 87 -10.99 -0.66 -11.15
N SER A 88 -12.21 -1.03 -11.51
CA SER A 88 -12.47 -2.20 -12.36
C SER A 88 -11.89 -2.00 -13.74
N VAL A 89 -11.10 -2.97 -14.22
CA VAL A 89 -10.56 -2.94 -15.60
C VAL A 89 -11.69 -3.08 -16.62
N ASN A 90 -12.75 -3.81 -16.28
CA ASN A 90 -13.83 -4.11 -17.22
C ASN A 90 -14.77 -2.90 -17.42
N THR A 91 -14.99 -2.10 -16.38
CA THR A 91 -15.98 -1.01 -16.40
C THR A 91 -15.35 0.38 -16.32
N GLY A 92 -14.10 0.49 -15.86
CA GLY A 92 -13.45 1.78 -15.59
C GLY A 92 -13.96 2.49 -14.33
N GLU A 93 -14.86 1.87 -13.58
CA GLU A 93 -15.48 2.48 -12.40
C GLU A 93 -14.73 2.14 -11.11
N PRO A 94 -14.67 3.07 -10.14
CA PRO A 94 -14.11 2.80 -8.82
C PRO A 94 -15.03 1.82 -8.05
N ILE A 95 -14.49 0.68 -7.67
CA ILE A 95 -15.21 -0.38 -6.94
C ILE A 95 -14.86 -0.44 -5.46
N ALA A 96 -13.73 0.16 -5.06
CA ALA A 96 -13.37 0.34 -3.66
C ALA A 96 -12.56 1.63 -3.47
N ARG A 97 -12.65 2.21 -2.27
CA ARG A 97 -11.85 3.36 -1.86
C ARG A 97 -11.49 3.20 -0.39
N GLY A 98 -10.24 3.51 -0.05
CA GLY A 98 -9.77 3.59 1.32
C GLY A 98 -8.85 4.78 1.51
N THR A 99 -8.83 5.34 2.71
CA THR A 99 -7.89 6.39 3.09
C THR A 99 -7.21 5.98 4.39
N PHE A 100 -5.90 6.15 4.45
CA PHE A 100 -5.12 5.87 5.65
C PHE A 100 -4.06 6.93 5.89
N LYS A 101 -3.56 6.96 7.12
CA LYS A 101 -2.41 7.77 7.50
C LYS A 101 -1.26 6.85 7.91
N THR A 102 -0.06 7.23 7.53
CA THR A 102 1.15 6.52 7.92
C THR A 102 2.23 7.51 8.33
N SER A 103 3.08 7.12 9.28
CA SER A 103 4.16 7.98 9.76
C SER A 103 5.43 7.19 10.05
N ILE A 104 6.57 7.84 9.87
CA ILE A 104 7.89 7.34 10.23
C ILE A 104 8.56 8.31 11.20
N TYR A 105 9.47 7.79 12.00
CA TYR A 105 10.34 8.56 12.89
C TYR A 105 11.77 8.34 12.46
N LEU A 106 12.52 9.42 12.30
CA LEU A 106 13.90 9.38 11.83
C LEU A 106 14.78 10.17 12.78
N LEU A 107 16.00 9.67 12.97
CA LEU A 107 17.04 10.42 13.66
C LEU A 107 17.74 11.38 12.70
N ASP A 108 17.96 10.95 11.45
CA ASP A 108 18.56 11.73 10.37
C ASP A 108 17.64 11.75 9.13
N GLY A 109 17.57 12.89 8.43
CA GLY A 109 16.52 13.17 7.43
C GLY A 109 16.75 12.65 6.00
N ASP A 110 17.92 12.09 5.70
CA ASP A 110 18.34 11.80 4.31
C ASP A 110 17.52 10.69 3.62
N THR A 111 16.86 9.82 4.37
CA THR A 111 16.08 8.68 3.83
C THR A 111 14.57 8.86 3.96
N ALA A 112 14.09 10.03 4.37
CA ALA A 112 12.71 10.18 4.81
C ALA A 112 11.65 9.86 3.75
N ASP A 113 11.85 10.34 2.53
CA ASP A 113 10.93 10.07 1.41
C ASP A 113 10.89 8.58 1.07
N ARG A 114 12.06 7.93 1.09
CA ARG A 114 12.21 6.51 0.76
C ARG A 114 11.56 5.63 1.82
N ASP A 115 11.84 5.88 3.08
CA ASP A 115 11.31 5.08 4.20
C ASP A 115 9.80 5.26 4.35
N LEU A 116 9.29 6.46 4.08
CA LEU A 116 7.86 6.74 4.10
C LEU A 116 7.17 6.05 2.91
N ALA A 117 7.80 6.06 1.73
CA ALA A 117 7.32 5.32 0.56
C ALA A 117 7.25 3.81 0.83
N GLU A 118 8.29 3.22 1.44
CA GLU A 118 8.29 1.80 1.85
C GLU A 118 7.10 1.50 2.77
N LYS A 119 6.84 2.36 3.75
CA LYS A 119 5.71 2.18 4.65
C LYS A 119 4.33 2.34 3.97
N ILE A 120 4.21 3.23 2.98
CA ILE A 120 2.99 3.37 2.17
C ILE A 120 2.78 2.11 1.33
N ALA A 121 3.83 1.66 0.63
CA ALA A 121 3.79 0.50 -0.24
C ALA A 121 3.47 -0.78 0.54
N ASP A 122 4.10 -0.99 1.70
CA ASP A 122 3.82 -2.12 2.59
C ASP A 122 2.35 -2.14 3.05
N ARG A 123 1.80 -0.96 3.36
CA ARG A 123 0.39 -0.87 3.74
C ARG A 123 -0.51 -1.25 2.58
N ILE A 124 -0.26 -0.71 1.38
CA ILE A 124 -1.02 -1.04 0.16
C ILE A 124 -0.90 -2.55 -0.14
N ALA A 125 0.31 -3.09 -0.12
CA ALA A 125 0.55 -4.51 -0.36
C ALA A 125 -0.19 -5.38 0.66
N SER A 126 -0.21 -5.00 1.94
CA SER A 126 -0.97 -5.72 2.96
C SER A 126 -2.47 -5.69 2.70
N GLU A 127 -3.05 -4.53 2.37
CA GLU A 127 -4.50 -4.38 2.14
C GLU A 127 -4.97 -5.16 0.91
N PHE A 128 -4.20 -5.09 -0.19
CA PHE A 128 -4.51 -5.79 -1.45
C PHE A 128 -3.94 -7.22 -1.51
N ARG A 129 -3.30 -7.68 -0.42
CA ARG A 129 -2.63 -8.98 -0.32
C ARG A 129 -1.68 -9.22 -1.50
N LEU A 130 -0.87 -8.22 -1.83
CA LEU A 130 0.19 -8.30 -2.82
C LEU A 130 1.41 -8.97 -2.19
N ASP A 131 2.13 -9.74 -3.01
CA ASP A 131 3.44 -10.26 -2.66
C ASP A 131 4.43 -9.10 -2.73
N GLY A 132 4.53 -8.34 -1.64
CA GLY A 132 5.68 -7.48 -1.43
C GLY A 132 6.92 -8.34 -1.21
N GLN A 133 8.10 -7.83 -1.55
CA GLN A 133 9.34 -8.36 -1.00
C GLN A 133 9.25 -8.29 0.54
N ARG A 134 8.75 -9.35 1.18
CA ARG A 134 9.29 -9.74 2.48
C ARG A 134 10.75 -9.96 2.17
N ARG A 135 11.61 -8.96 2.44
CA ARG A 135 13.05 -9.21 2.57
C ARG A 135 13.11 -10.48 3.41
N PRO A 136 13.65 -11.60 2.91
CA PRO A 136 13.81 -12.75 3.75
C PRO A 136 14.61 -12.21 4.93
N THR A 137 14.01 -12.22 6.12
CA THR A 137 14.79 -12.13 7.34
C THR A 137 15.74 -13.29 7.19
N MET A 138 16.96 -13.01 6.73
CA MET A 138 18.05 -13.95 6.74
C MET A 138 18.17 -14.30 8.21
N ALA A 139 17.52 -15.40 8.59
CA ALA A 139 17.71 -16.05 9.85
C ALA A 139 19.16 -16.49 9.80
N THR A 140 20.03 -15.60 10.28
CA THR A 140 21.40 -15.88 10.65
C THR A 140 21.33 -16.91 11.76
N ALA A 141 21.08 -18.16 11.38
CA ALA A 141 21.37 -19.33 12.17
C ALA A 141 22.90 -19.51 12.11
N LEU A 142 23.61 -18.59 12.77
CA LEU A 142 24.96 -18.86 13.27
C LEU A 142 24.78 -19.81 14.46
N PHE A 143 24.89 -21.10 14.20
CA PHE A 143 25.18 -22.08 15.24
C PHE A 143 26.67 -22.44 15.13
N PRO A 144 27.44 -22.41 16.24
CA PRO A 144 28.71 -23.10 16.32
C PRO A 144 28.52 -24.63 16.35
#